data_AF-A0A1G6QJ44-F1
#
_entry.id   AF-A0A1G6QJ44-F1
#
_cell.length_a   1.000
_cell.length_b   1.000
_cell.length_c   1.000
_cell.angle_alpha   90.00
_cell.angle_beta   90.00
_cell.angle_gamma   90.00
#
_symmetry.space_group_name_H-M   'P 1'
#
loop_
_entity.id
_entity.type
_entity.pdbx_description
1 polymer ?
#
loop_
_entity_poly.entity_id
_entity_poly.type
_entity_poly.pdbx_seq_one_letter_code
_entity_poly.pdbx_strand_id
1 'polypeptide(L)'
;MRFVDDLYSLYRDQLGEDEENAVSVVLNILEDQSRNDVLKLIQEMNDEEVIQMMGVYLVEMLKMKMAQEGQLNDWESPLNRPRYH
;
A
#
# COMPACT_ATOMS: atom_id res chain seq x y z
N MET A 1 -4.75 -3.17 12.56
CA MET A 1 -4.41 -1.86 13.19
C MET A 1 -5.66 -1.02 13.28
N ARG A 2 -5.83 -0.24 14.35
CA ARG A 2 -6.98 0.68 14.50
C ARG A 2 -7.14 1.60 13.28
N PHE A 3 -6.01 2.04 12.70
CA PHE A 3 -6.02 2.89 11.51
C PHE A 3 -6.71 2.24 10.29
N VAL A 4 -6.52 0.94 9.98
CA VAL A 4 -7.25 0.26 8.88
C VAL A 4 -8.74 0.24 9.15
N ASP A 5 -9.13 -0.04 10.39
CA ASP A 5 -10.54 -0.12 10.76
C ASP A 5 -11.22 1.24 10.60
N ASP A 6 -10.53 2.32 10.99
CA ASP A 6 -10.99 3.70 10.81
C ASP A 6 -11.09 4.09 9.32
N LEU A 7 -10.08 3.71 8.53
CA LEU A 7 -10.03 3.92 7.08
C LEU A 7 -11.16 3.17 6.38
N TYR A 8 -11.37 1.91 6.72
CA TYR A 8 -12.44 1.09 6.19
C TYR A 8 -13.82 1.65 6.56
N SER A 9 -13.98 2.16 7.79
CA SER A 9 -15.22 2.81 8.22
C SER A 9 -15.52 4.09 7.43
N LEU A 10 -14.51 4.93 7.21
CA LEU A 10 -14.65 6.21 6.49
C LEU A 10 -14.89 6.04 4.99
N TYR A 11 -14.28 5.02 4.38
CA TYR A 11 -14.27 4.83 2.93
C TYR A 11 -15.09 3.63 2.46
N ARG A 12 -15.83 2.94 3.35
CA ARG A 12 -16.65 1.76 3.03
C ARG A 12 -17.46 1.92 1.75
N ASP A 13 -18.15 3.06 1.62
CA ASP A 13 -19.05 3.31 0.49
C ASP A 13 -18.27 3.58 -0.82
N GLN A 14 -17.00 3.96 -0.73
CA GLN A 14 -16.10 4.21 -1.86
C GLN A 14 -15.25 2.98 -2.25
N LEU A 15 -15.05 2.03 -1.33
CA LEU A 15 -14.30 0.80 -1.59
C LEU A 15 -15.04 -0.11 -2.60
N GLY A 16 -16.38 -0.08 -2.64
CA GLY A 16 -17.15 -0.92 -3.56
C GLY A 16 -16.79 -2.41 -3.45
N GLU A 17 -16.92 -3.16 -4.55
CA GLU A 17 -16.54 -4.59 -4.61
C GLU A 17 -15.18 -4.83 -5.29
N ASP A 18 -14.48 -3.77 -5.72
CA ASP A 18 -13.25 -3.86 -6.50
C ASP A 18 -12.02 -3.55 -5.65
N GLU A 19 -11.01 -4.43 -5.71
CA GLU A 19 -9.71 -4.27 -5.05
C GLU A 19 -8.99 -2.98 -5.52
N GLU A 20 -9.22 -2.54 -6.76
CA GLU A 20 -8.61 -1.32 -7.30
C GLU A 20 -9.07 -0.04 -6.61
N ASN A 21 -10.27 -0.04 -6.04
CA ASN A 21 -10.77 1.09 -5.27
C ASN A 21 -10.02 1.23 -3.93
N ALA A 22 -9.67 0.11 -3.30
CA ALA A 22 -8.88 0.12 -2.06
C ALA A 22 -7.50 0.73 -2.29
N VAL A 23 -6.85 0.38 -3.41
CA VAL A 23 -5.56 0.98 -3.79
C VAL A 23 -5.71 2.48 -4.01
N SER A 24 -6.74 2.90 -4.73
CA SER A 24 -6.99 4.32 -5.04
C SER A 24 -7.24 5.15 -3.79
N VAL A 25 -8.06 4.64 -2.85
CA VAL A 25 -8.32 5.29 -1.56
C VAL A 25 -7.03 5.45 -0.75
N VAL A 26 -6.23 4.40 -0.64
CA VAL A 26 -4.97 4.45 0.10
C VAL A 26 -4.00 5.45 -0.54
N LEU A 27 -3.87 5.46 -1.87
CA LEU A 27 -3.01 6.40 -2.58
C LEU A 27 -3.44 7.85 -2.35
N ASN A 28 -4.74 8.16 -2.44
CA ASN A 28 -5.27 9.49 -2.19
C ASN A 28 -5.01 9.96 -0.75
N ILE A 29 -5.13 9.06 0.23
CA ILE A 29 -4.87 9.39 1.65
C ILE A 29 -3.39 9.70 1.88
N LEU A 30 -2.50 8.99 1.19
CA LEU A 30 -1.06 9.15 1.32
C LEU A 30 -0.49 10.30 0.47
N GLU A 31 -1.19 10.75 -0.57
CA GLU A 31 -0.71 11.79 -1.52
C GLU A 31 -0.34 13.11 -0.82
N ASP A 32 -1.12 13.50 0.19
CA ASP A 32 -0.90 14.74 0.96
C ASP A 32 -0.06 14.55 2.25
N GLN A 33 0.39 13.33 2.56
CA GLN A 33 1.09 13.06 3.81
C GLN A 33 2.58 13.41 3.72
N SER A 34 3.08 14.10 4.75
CA SER A 34 4.53 14.25 4.91
C SER A 34 5.15 12.95 5.40
N ARG A 35 6.45 12.77 5.18
CA ARG A 35 7.22 11.65 5.76
C ARG A 35 7.01 11.53 7.27
N ASN A 36 6.89 12.65 7.98
CA ASN A 36 6.69 12.64 9.43
C ASN A 36 5.30 12.13 9.81
N ASP A 37 4.28 12.40 9.00
CA ASP A 37 2.92 11.94 9.28
C ASP A 37 2.79 10.45 9.02
N VAL A 38 3.42 9.93 7.97
CA VAL A 38 3.53 8.48 7.74
C VAL A 38 4.27 7.78 8.89
N LEU A 39 5.35 8.39 9.41
CA LEU A 39 6.08 7.84 10.55
C LEU A 39 5.23 7.78 11.83
N LYS A 40 4.32 8.74 12.04
CA LYS A 40 3.37 8.68 13.18
C LYS A 40 2.41 7.51 13.03
N LEU A 41 1.87 7.27 11.83
CA LEU A 41 1.01 6.12 11.56
C LEU A 41 1.74 4.79 11.86
N ILE A 42 3.01 4.68 11.45
CA ILE A 42 3.83 3.48 11.73
C ILE A 42 4.09 3.33 13.25
N GLN A 43 4.26 4.42 14.00
CA GLN A 43 4.45 4.37 15.45
C GLN A 43 3.20 3.87 16.20
N GLU A 44 2.01 3.94 15.59
CA GLU A 44 0.77 3.42 16.16
C GLU A 44 0.55 1.93 15.87
N MET A 45 1.34 1.34 14.98
CA MET A 45 1.30 -0.08 14.66
C MET A 45 1.98 -0.90 15.77
N ASN A 46 1.48 -2.11 16.00
CA ASN A 46 2.15 -3.06 16.88
C ASN A 46 3.37 -3.72 16.19
N ASP A 47 4.22 -4.40 16.97
CA ASP A 47 5.45 -5.02 16.46
C ASP A 47 5.21 -5.98 15.29
N GLU A 48 4.13 -6.78 15.35
CA GLU A 48 3.78 -7.73 14.30
C GLU A 48 3.38 -7.00 13.01
N GLU A 49 2.56 -5.96 13.12
CA GLU A 49 2.12 -5.13 12.01
C GLU A 49 3.30 -4.42 11.35
N VAL A 50 4.27 -3.92 12.13
CA VAL A 50 5.50 -3.30 11.60
C VAL A 50 6.32 -4.34 10.82
N ILE A 51 6.49 -5.55 11.37
CA ILE A 51 7.22 -6.63 10.69
C ILE A 51 6.50 -7.02 9.40
N GLN A 52 5.18 -7.16 9.41
CA GLN A 52 4.38 -7.51 8.24
C GLN A 52 4.47 -6.43 7.15
N MET A 53 4.28 -5.15 7.51
CA MET A 53 4.46 -4.01 6.60
C MET A 53 5.84 -4.05 5.95
N MET A 54 6.87 -4.29 6.77
CA MET A 54 8.24 -4.29 6.29
C MET A 54 8.51 -5.50 5.37
N GLY A 55 7.93 -6.65 5.69
CA GLY A 55 7.98 -7.85 4.86
C GLY A 55 7.34 -7.65 3.48
N VAL A 56 6.14 -7.07 3.43
CA VAL A 56 5.44 -6.76 2.16
C VAL A 56 6.29 -5.84 1.28
N TYR A 57 6.80 -4.74 1.85
CA TYR A 57 7.66 -3.81 1.10
C TYR A 57 8.91 -4.51 0.56
N LEU A 58 9.64 -5.25 1.40
CA LEU A 58 10.87 -5.91 0.97
C LEU A 58 10.62 -6.97 -0.11
N VAL A 59 9.51 -7.71 -0.04
CA VAL A 59 9.10 -8.66 -1.07
C VAL A 59 8.85 -7.96 -2.40
N GLU A 60 8.09 -6.87 -2.41
CA GLU A 60 7.82 -6.13 -3.65
C GLU A 60 9.09 -5.51 -4.25
N MET A 61 9.97 -4.96 -3.41
CA MET A 61 11.26 -4.44 -3.85
C MET A 61 12.16 -5.53 -4.43
N LEU A 62 12.13 -6.74 -3.85
CA LEU A 62 12.89 -7.88 -4.36
C LEU A 62 12.33 -8.37 -5.70
N LYS A 63 11.01 -8.49 -5.84
CA LYS A 63 10.36 -8.83 -7.12
C LYS A 63 10.73 -7.81 -8.21
N MET A 64 10.68 -6.52 -7.90
CA MET A 64 11.09 -5.46 -8.83
C MET A 64 12.54 -5.64 -9.27
N LYS A 65 13.46 -5.91 -8.34
CA LYS A 65 14.86 -6.17 -8.65
C LYS A 65 15.03 -7.43 -9.53
N MET A 66 14.33 -8.52 -9.21
CA MET A 66 14.35 -9.74 -10.02
C MET A 66 13.82 -9.51 -11.45
N ALA A 67 12.77 -8.70 -11.60
CA ALA A 67 12.23 -8.32 -12.91
C ALA A 67 13.24 -7.48 -13.72
N GLN A 68 13.91 -6.51 -13.08
CA GLN A 68 14.97 -5.72 -13.72
C GLN A 68 16.14 -6.58 -14.21
N GLU A 69 16.44 -7.67 -13.51
CA GLU A 69 17.47 -8.66 -13.89
C GLU A 69 16.94 -9.71 -14.89
N GLY A 70 15.70 -9.58 -15.37
CA GLY A 70 15.08 -10.49 -16.33
C GLY A 70 14.71 -11.87 -15.77
N GLN A 71 14.65 -12.01 -14.44
CA GLN A 71 14.29 -13.25 -13.76
C GLN A 71 12.77 -13.41 -13.56
N LEU A 72 12.02 -12.31 -13.72
CA LEU A 72 10.55 -12.27 -13.68
C LEU A 72 10.04 -11.53 -14.91
N ASN A 73 9.29 -12.22 -15.77
CA ASN A 73 8.81 -11.68 -17.05
C ASN A 73 7.43 -11.02 -16.95
N ASP A 74 6.61 -11.41 -15.97
CA ASP A 74 5.20 -10.99 -15.85
C ASP A 74 4.93 -10.17 -14.57
N TRP A 75 5.96 -9.56 -13.98
CA TRP A 75 5.74 -8.69 -12.82
C TRP A 75 5.20 -7.33 -13.26
N GLU A 76 3.92 -7.09 -13.03
CA GLU A 76 3.33 -5.77 -13.07
C GLU A 76 3.40 -5.14 -11.68
N SER A 77 4.09 -4.00 -11.55
CA SER A 77 4.10 -3.26 -10.29
C SER A 77 2.68 -2.84 -9.92
N PRO A 78 2.20 -3.14 -8.69
CA PRO A 78 0.91 -2.62 -8.21
C PRO A 78 0.85 -1.09 -8.25
N LEU A 79 2.01 -0.42 -8.19
CA LEU A 79 2.15 1.03 -8.22
C LEU A 79 2.24 1.63 -9.64
N ASN A 80 2.41 0.81 -10.69
CA ASN A 80 2.46 1.27 -12.09
C ASN A 80 1.14 1.09 -12.84
N ARG A 81 0.05 0.66 -12.19
CA ARG A 81 -1.24 0.57 -12.88
C ARG A 81 -1.69 1.97 -13.32
N PRO A 82 -2.14 2.17 -14.58
CA PRO A 82 -2.55 3.48 -15.06
C PRO A 82 -3.66 4.04 -14.16
N ARG A 83 -3.51 5.28 -13.68
CA ARG A 83 -4.58 6.05 -13.05
C ARG A 83 -5.69 6.20 -14.10
N TYR A 84 -6.78 5.45 -13.99
CA TYR A 84 -7.98 5.72 -14.79
C TYR A 84 -8.63 6.99 -14.21
N HIS A 85 -8.57 8.07 -15.00
CA HIS A 85 -9.23 9.35 -14.74
C HIS A 85 -10.74 9.27 -14.97
#